data_AF-A0AAV0KJM6-F1
#
_entry.id   AF-A0AAV0KJM6-F1
#
_cell.length_a   1.000
_cell.length_b   1.000
_cell.length_c   1.000
_cell.angle_alpha   90.00
_cell.angle_beta   90.00
_cell.angle_gamma   90.00
#
_symmetry.space_group_name_H-M   'P 1'
#
loop_
_entity.id
_entity.type
_entity.pdbx_description
1 polymer ?
#
loop_
_entity_poly.entity_id
_entity_poly.type
_entity_poly.pdbx_seq_one_letter_code
_entity_poly.pdbx_strand_id
1 'polypeptide(L)'
;QDGFAVSDADTSDEPYVGQEFDSEAAAHAFYNSYATRVGFIIRVSKLSRSRRDGSAIGRALVCNKEGFRMPDKREKIVRQRVETRVGCRAMILVRRVSSGKWMVTKFVKEHTHPLTPGRSRRDCIYDQYPVSSCCPDILQLLFFYSICYSLFFGS
;
A
#
# COMPACT_ATOMS: atom_id res chain seq x y z
N GLN A 1 -10.22 40.73 23.85
CA GLN A 1 -10.34 40.86 22.38
C GLN A 1 -9.17 40.09 21.84
N ASP A 2 -9.35 38.77 21.76
CA ASP A 2 -8.25 37.82 21.77
C ASP A 2 -8.16 37.20 20.38
N GLY A 3 -7.11 37.58 19.68
CA GLY A 3 -6.79 37.08 18.35
C GLY A 3 -6.44 35.61 18.41
N PHE A 4 -7.17 34.80 17.64
CA PHE A 4 -6.75 33.44 17.32
C PHE A 4 -6.20 33.45 15.89
N ALA A 5 -4.89 33.62 15.78
CA ALA A 5 -4.17 33.35 14.55
C ALA A 5 -4.35 31.86 14.23
N VAL A 6 -5.17 31.57 13.21
CA VAL A 6 -5.20 30.23 12.61
C VAL A 6 -3.85 30.08 11.92
N SER A 7 -2.93 29.34 12.54
CA SER A 7 -1.67 28.97 11.92
C SER A 7 -2.00 28.06 10.73
N ASP A 8 -1.80 28.54 9.51
CA ASP A 8 -1.84 27.80 8.25
C ASP A 8 -0.70 26.76 8.16
N ALA A 9 -0.65 25.84 9.13
CA ALA A 9 0.42 24.86 9.30
C ALA A 9 0.04 23.46 8.78
N ASP A 10 -0.96 23.32 7.90
CA ASP A 10 -1.49 22.00 7.51
C ASP A 10 -1.24 21.62 6.02
N THR A 11 -0.56 22.46 5.24
CA THR A 11 -0.26 22.18 3.82
C THR A 11 1.11 21.54 3.59
N SER A 12 2.04 21.60 4.56
CA SER A 12 3.40 21.06 4.41
C SER A 12 3.49 19.53 4.39
N ASP A 13 2.41 18.85 4.81
CA ASP A 13 2.38 17.39 4.97
C ASP A 13 1.54 16.69 3.89
N GLU A 14 1.08 17.42 2.87
CA GLU A 14 0.36 16.84 1.73
C GLU A 14 1.35 16.28 0.68
N PRO A 15 1.21 15.01 0.24
CA PRO A 15 2.03 14.47 -0.83
C PRO A 15 1.84 15.24 -2.13
N TYR A 16 2.92 15.46 -2.87
CA TYR A 16 2.87 16.08 -4.19
C TYR A 16 3.71 15.30 -5.20
N VAL A 17 3.34 15.42 -6.48
CA VAL A 17 4.10 14.78 -7.58
C VAL A 17 5.45 15.47 -7.71
N GLY A 18 6.52 14.68 -7.75
CA GLY A 18 7.91 15.16 -7.76
C GLY A 18 8.57 15.16 -6.38
N GLN A 19 7.84 14.89 -5.30
CA GLN A 19 8.44 14.77 -3.97
C GLN A 19 9.41 13.59 -3.91
N GLU A 20 10.63 13.82 -3.42
CA GLU A 20 11.70 12.82 -3.34
C GLU A 20 11.90 12.31 -1.91
N PHE A 21 12.33 11.06 -1.80
CA PHE A 21 12.66 10.36 -0.56
C PHE A 21 13.95 9.56 -0.75
N ASP A 22 14.74 9.42 0.31
CA ASP A 22 15.99 8.64 0.26
C ASP A 22 15.75 7.14 0.16
N SER A 23 14.59 6.66 0.63
CA SER A 23 14.23 5.25 0.60
C SER A 23 12.75 5.00 0.38
N GLU A 24 12.43 3.79 -0.06
CA GLU A 24 11.06 3.31 -0.22
C GLU A 24 10.31 3.29 1.13
N ALA A 25 11.02 2.96 2.22
CA ALA A 25 10.49 2.97 3.58
C ALA A 25 10.16 4.39 4.06
N ALA A 26 11.01 5.38 3.74
CA ALA A 26 10.74 6.78 4.06
C ALA A 26 9.49 7.30 3.36
N ALA A 27 9.34 6.99 2.06
CA ALA A 27 8.14 7.34 1.31
C ALA A 27 6.87 6.68 1.89
N HIS A 28 6.98 5.43 2.33
CA HIS A 28 5.90 4.72 3.00
C HIS A 28 5.52 5.36 4.34
N ALA A 29 6.49 5.66 5.19
CA ALA A 29 6.26 6.29 6.48
C ALA A 29 5.59 7.65 6.33
N PHE A 30 6.05 8.48 5.38
CA PHE A 30 5.44 9.77 5.06
C PHE A 30 3.97 9.62 4.67
N TYR A 31 3.65 8.73 3.74
CA TYR A 31 2.26 8.54 3.30
C TYR A 31 1.36 7.92 4.38
N ASN A 32 1.92 7.09 5.26
CA ASN A 32 1.20 6.53 6.39
C ASN A 32 0.83 7.62 7.42
N SER A 33 1.75 8.53 7.71
CA SER A 33 1.50 9.69 8.57
C SER A 33 0.42 10.59 7.97
N TYR A 34 0.52 10.90 6.67
CA TYR A 34 -0.52 11.62 5.93
C TYR A 34 -1.88 10.92 6.05
N ALA A 35 -1.93 9.61 5.79
CA ALA A 35 -3.17 8.85 5.85
C ALA A 35 -3.80 8.83 7.23
N THR A 36 -2.98 8.70 8.28
CA THR A 36 -3.43 8.72 9.67
C THR A 36 -4.04 10.06 10.04
N ARG A 37 -3.40 11.17 9.63
CA ARG A 37 -3.91 12.54 9.83
C ARG A 37 -5.23 12.76 9.09
N VAL A 38 -5.29 12.35 7.83
CA VAL A 38 -6.49 12.47 6.99
C VAL A 38 -7.62 11.52 7.41
N GLY A 39 -7.30 10.41 8.09
CA GLY A 39 -8.30 9.49 8.66
C GLY A 39 -8.59 8.26 7.80
N PHE A 40 -7.58 7.73 7.10
CA PHE A 40 -7.63 6.43 6.42
C PHE A 40 -6.40 5.59 6.71
N ILE A 41 -6.47 4.31 6.35
CA ILE A 41 -5.38 3.35 6.49
C ILE A 41 -4.86 3.00 5.10
N ILE A 42 -3.54 2.91 4.95
CA ILE A 42 -2.89 2.52 3.71
C ILE A 42 -2.60 1.02 3.68
N ARG A 43 -2.48 0.46 2.48
CA ARG A 43 -1.94 -0.87 2.22
C ARG A 43 -0.89 -0.78 1.11
N VAL A 44 0.09 -1.67 1.15
CA VAL A 44 1.01 -1.87 0.04
C VAL A 44 0.28 -2.68 -1.04
N SER A 45 0.28 -2.16 -2.26
CA SER A 45 -0.37 -2.81 -3.40
C SER A 45 0.69 -3.40 -4.34
N LYS A 46 0.84 -2.84 -5.54
CA LYS A 46 1.74 -3.35 -6.57
C LYS A 46 3.20 -2.95 -6.32
N LEU A 47 4.08 -3.94 -6.36
CA LEU A 47 5.52 -3.76 -6.49
C LEU A 47 5.93 -3.87 -7.96
N SER A 48 6.66 -2.88 -8.46
CA SER A 48 7.28 -2.89 -9.79
C SER A 48 8.75 -3.22 -9.65
N ARG A 49 9.21 -4.22 -10.42
CA ARG A 49 10.61 -4.66 -10.44
C ARG A 49 11.25 -4.42 -11.81
N SER A 50 12.53 -4.08 -11.80
CA SER A 50 13.36 -4.02 -13.00
C SER A 50 13.38 -5.39 -13.67
N ARG A 51 13.21 -5.42 -15.00
CA ARG A 51 13.36 -6.66 -15.78
C ARG A 51 14.81 -7.13 -15.89
N ARG A 52 15.78 -6.22 -15.71
CA ARG A 52 17.21 -6.54 -15.82
C ARG A 52 17.74 -7.15 -14.53
N ASP A 53 17.48 -6.48 -13.40
CA ASP A 53 18.17 -6.80 -12.13
C ASP A 53 17.21 -7.32 -11.05
N GLY A 54 15.90 -7.40 -11.33
CA GLY A 54 14.88 -7.80 -10.35
C GLY A 54 14.67 -6.79 -9.21
N SER A 55 15.43 -5.70 -9.17
CA SER A 55 15.38 -4.66 -8.13
C SER A 55 14.04 -3.92 -8.11
N ALA A 56 13.61 -3.48 -6.92
CA ALA A 56 12.41 -2.66 -6.77
C ALA A 56 12.62 -1.28 -7.43
N ILE A 57 11.78 -0.97 -8.42
CA ILE A 57 11.81 0.29 -9.17
C ILE A 57 10.55 1.14 -8.96
N GLY A 58 9.53 0.59 -8.30
CA GLY A 58 8.34 1.35 -7.96
C GLY A 58 7.40 0.63 -7.01
N ARG A 59 6.63 1.38 -6.23
CA ARG A 59 5.65 0.86 -5.27
C ARG A 59 4.39 1.71 -5.26
N ALA A 60 3.24 1.05 -5.29
CA ALA A 60 1.94 1.69 -5.11
C ALA A 60 1.46 1.54 -3.67
N LEU A 61 1.11 2.65 -3.02
CA LEU A 61 0.45 2.69 -1.71
C LEU A 61 -0.97 3.20 -1.90
N VAL A 62 -1.95 2.47 -1.38
CA VAL A 62 -3.36 2.67 -1.70
C VAL A 62 -4.19 2.66 -0.43
N CYS A 63 -5.39 3.23 -0.46
CA CYS A 63 -6.33 3.11 0.65
C CYS A 63 -6.72 1.64 0.90
N ASN A 64 -6.96 1.24 2.15
CA ASN A 64 -7.47 -0.09 2.50
C ASN A 64 -8.83 -0.41 1.85
N LYS A 65 -9.64 0.63 1.58
CA LYS A 65 -10.94 0.49 0.92
C LYS A 65 -10.86 0.48 -0.62
N GLU A 66 -9.66 0.36 -1.19
CA GLU A 66 -9.43 0.34 -2.64
C GLU A 66 -9.88 -0.95 -3.32
N GLY A 67 -10.44 -0.80 -4.52
CA GLY A 67 -10.93 -1.89 -5.38
C GLY A 67 -12.27 -2.47 -4.93
N PHE A 68 -12.65 -3.59 -5.57
CA PHE A 68 -13.81 -4.41 -5.22
C PHE A 68 -13.33 -5.85 -5.02
N ARG A 69 -13.88 -6.61 -4.07
CA ARG A 69 -13.54 -8.04 -3.98
C ARG A 69 -14.28 -8.74 -5.10
N MET A 70 -13.59 -9.55 -5.90
CA MET A 70 -14.29 -10.43 -6.84
C MET A 70 -15.12 -11.44 -6.04
N PRO A 71 -16.37 -11.72 -6.45
CA PRO A 71 -17.21 -12.67 -5.74
C PRO A 71 -16.48 -14.01 -5.67
N ASP A 72 -16.34 -14.54 -4.46
CA ASP A 72 -15.71 -15.83 -4.22
C ASP A 72 -16.64 -16.90 -4.82
N LYS A 73 -16.20 -17.60 -5.87
CA LYS A 73 -16.98 -18.66 -6.53
C LYS A 73 -17.03 -19.97 -5.73
N ARG A 74 -16.42 -20.01 -4.54
CA ARG A 74 -16.34 -21.21 -3.71
C ARG A 74 -17.56 -21.27 -2.81
N GLU A 75 -18.46 -22.21 -3.10
CA GLU A 75 -19.48 -22.63 -2.13
C GLU A 75 -18.77 -23.19 -0.89
N LYS A 76 -18.75 -22.43 0.21
CA LYS A 76 -18.85 -22.92 1.60
C LYS A 76 -18.46 -21.84 2.61
N ILE A 77 -19.43 -21.50 3.46
CA ILE A 77 -19.35 -21.45 4.93
C ILE A 77 -17.94 -21.19 5.49
N VAL A 78 -17.44 -19.97 5.30
CA VAL A 78 -16.41 -19.37 6.14
C VAL A 78 -16.96 -18.00 6.47
N ARG A 79 -16.97 -17.58 7.75
CA ARG A 79 -17.48 -16.26 8.17
C ARG A 79 -16.97 -15.19 7.21
N GLN A 80 -17.82 -14.76 6.30
CA GLN A 80 -17.42 -13.88 5.21
C GLN A 80 -17.16 -12.53 5.85
N ARG A 81 -15.88 -12.18 6.01
CA ARG A 81 -15.47 -10.89 6.59
C ARG A 81 -16.21 -9.80 5.81
N VAL A 82 -16.97 -8.97 6.54
CA VAL A 82 -17.77 -7.88 5.96
C VAL A 82 -16.95 -7.16 4.89
N GLU A 83 -17.55 -7.00 3.71
CA GLU A 83 -16.87 -6.35 2.59
C GLU A 83 -16.56 -4.89 2.96
N THR A 84 -15.27 -4.56 3.03
CA THR A 84 -14.79 -3.25 3.47
C THR A 84 -14.30 -2.39 2.31
N ARG A 85 -14.19 -2.97 1.10
CA ARG A 85 -13.70 -2.29 -0.12
C ARG A 85 -14.87 -1.67 -0.86
N VAL A 86 -14.77 -0.37 -1.13
CA VAL A 86 -15.84 0.47 -1.71
C VAL A 86 -15.42 1.08 -3.05
N GLY A 87 -14.37 0.52 -3.68
CA GLY A 87 -13.80 1.08 -4.90
C GLY A 87 -13.04 2.39 -4.68
N CYS A 88 -12.43 2.59 -3.50
CA CYS A 88 -11.65 3.81 -3.26
C CYS A 88 -10.49 3.93 -4.25
N ARG A 89 -10.22 5.14 -4.74
CA ARG A 89 -9.17 5.39 -5.74
C ARG A 89 -7.95 6.12 -5.18
N ALA A 90 -8.01 6.58 -3.93
CA ALA A 90 -6.92 7.26 -3.26
C ALA A 90 -5.64 6.40 -3.21
N MET A 91 -4.55 6.94 -3.74
CA MET A 91 -3.27 6.25 -3.87
C MET A 91 -2.09 7.21 -4.08
N ILE A 92 -0.89 6.75 -3.75
CA ILE A 92 0.36 7.28 -4.31
C ILE A 92 1.15 6.20 -5.05
N LEU A 93 1.91 6.62 -6.04
CA LEU A 93 2.87 5.77 -6.75
C LEU A 93 4.25 6.37 -6.66
N VAL A 94 5.17 5.67 -6.02
CA VAL A 94 6.57 6.06 -5.93
C VAL A 94 7.42 5.23 -6.89
N ARG A 95 8.43 5.85 -7.50
CA ARG A 95 9.38 5.20 -8.39
C ARG A 95 10.80 5.57 -8.04
N ARG A 96 11.71 4.62 -8.23
CA ARG A 96 13.14 4.87 -8.08
C ARG A 96 13.66 5.65 -9.28
N VAL A 97 14.27 6.79 -9.04
CA VAL A 97 14.93 7.61 -10.07
C VAL A 97 16.40 7.19 -10.22
N SER A 98 17.05 7.64 -11.30
CA SER A 98 18.44 7.29 -11.60
C SER A 98 19.44 7.72 -10.52
N SER A 99 19.11 8.76 -9.74
CA SER A 99 19.89 9.20 -8.57
C SER A 99 19.82 8.22 -7.39
N GLY A 100 19.04 7.13 -7.49
CA GLY A 100 18.86 6.14 -6.43
C GLY A 100 17.74 6.47 -5.44
N LYS A 101 17.25 7.72 -5.44
CA LYS A 101 16.13 8.20 -4.63
C LYS A 101 14.78 7.68 -5.13
N TRP A 102 13.74 7.86 -4.32
CA TRP A 102 12.36 7.49 -4.60
C TRP A 102 11.50 8.75 -4.78
N MET A 103 10.83 8.87 -5.92
CA MET A 103 10.02 10.04 -6.26
C MET A 103 8.55 9.67 -6.40
N VAL A 104 7.66 10.52 -5.88
CA VAL A 104 6.21 10.43 -6.14
C VAL A 104 5.91 10.77 -7.59
N THR A 105 5.36 9.82 -8.33
CA THR A 105 5.01 9.97 -9.76
C THR A 105 3.51 10.08 -9.99
N LYS A 106 2.69 9.68 -9.02
CA LYS A 106 1.24 9.83 -9.06
C LYS A 106 0.73 10.01 -7.65
N PHE A 107 -0.19 10.95 -7.48
CA PHE A 107 -0.96 11.14 -6.26
C PHE A 107 -2.44 11.30 -6.64
N VAL A 108 -3.31 10.55 -5.96
CA VAL A 108 -4.76 10.63 -6.07
C VAL A 108 -5.28 10.85 -4.67
N LYS A 109 -5.87 12.03 -4.43
CA LYS A 109 -6.37 12.44 -3.12
C LYS A 109 -7.80 11.97 -2.88
N GLU A 110 -8.56 11.77 -3.94
CA GLU A 110 -10.01 11.58 -3.88
C GLU A 110 -10.39 10.22 -3.28
N HIS A 111 -11.19 10.26 -2.21
CA HIS A 111 -11.81 9.09 -1.60
C HIS A 111 -13.27 8.94 -2.04
N THR A 112 -13.72 7.70 -2.21
CA THR A 112 -15.14 7.39 -2.51
C THR A 112 -15.95 7.09 -1.25
N HIS A 113 -15.40 7.36 -0.07
CA HIS A 113 -16.01 7.09 1.23
C HIS A 113 -15.65 8.19 2.22
N PRO A 114 -16.46 8.41 3.28
CA PRO A 114 -16.11 9.35 4.33
C PRO A 114 -14.82 8.93 5.03
N LEU A 115 -14.02 9.92 5.39
CA LEU A 115 -12.80 9.78 6.17
C LEU A 115 -13.11 10.04 7.65
N THR A 116 -12.41 9.36 8.55
CA THR A 116 -12.61 9.54 9.99
C THR A 116 -11.31 9.97 10.65
N PRO A 117 -10.95 11.27 10.58
CA PRO A 117 -9.79 11.79 11.27
C PRO A 117 -9.96 11.60 12.79
N GLY A 118 -8.89 11.24 13.50
CA GLY A 118 -8.88 11.20 14.98
C GLY A 118 -9.19 9.85 15.64
N ARG A 119 -9.51 8.78 14.90
CA ARG A 119 -9.46 7.42 15.45
C ARG A 119 -8.20 6.71 14.97
N SER A 120 -7.07 7.05 15.59
CA SER A 120 -5.84 6.27 15.48
C SER A 120 -6.12 4.85 15.95
N ARG A 121 -6.53 3.95 15.03
CA ARG A 121 -6.48 2.52 15.29
C ARG A 121 -5.01 2.16 15.35
N ARG A 122 -4.50 2.03 16.58
CA ARG A 122 -3.10 1.73 16.90
C ARG A 122 -2.68 0.32 16.47
N ASP A 123 -3.56 -0.45 15.82
CA ASP A 123 -3.44 -1.90 15.70
C ASP A 123 -2.88 -2.41 14.36
N CYS A 124 -2.25 -1.55 13.55
CA CYS A 124 -1.56 -2.01 12.33
C CYS A 124 -0.23 -1.26 12.13
N ILE A 125 0.58 -1.14 13.18
CA ILE A 125 1.92 -0.55 13.07
C ILE A 125 2.85 -1.56 12.40
N TYR A 126 3.26 -1.24 11.17
CA TYR A 126 4.59 -1.52 10.61
C TYR A 126 5.05 -2.97 10.37
N ASP A 127 4.25 -4.02 10.56
CA ASP A 127 4.73 -5.41 10.32
C ASP A 127 4.64 -5.93 8.87
N GLN A 128 4.30 -5.07 7.90
CA GLN A 128 4.24 -5.45 6.48
C GLN A 128 5.45 -4.97 5.67
N TYR A 129 6.41 -4.27 6.29
CA TYR A 129 7.64 -3.86 5.63
C TYR A 129 8.79 -4.75 6.10
N PRO A 130 9.09 -5.87 5.42
CA PRO A 130 10.30 -6.62 5.72
C PRO A 130 11.50 -5.70 5.49
N VAL A 131 12.07 -5.21 6.59
CA VAL A 131 13.36 -4.55 6.60
C VAL A 131 14.40 -5.59 6.21
N SER A 132 15.12 -5.30 5.14
CA SER A 132 16.34 -5.99 4.68
C SER A 132 16.26 -7.47 4.30
N SER A 133 16.78 -7.73 3.09
CA SER A 133 17.29 -9.00 2.57
C SER A 133 16.26 -10.10 2.26
N CYS A 134 16.47 -10.72 1.10
CA CYS A 134 15.73 -11.87 0.58
C CYS A 134 14.30 -11.54 0.10
N CYS A 135 14.15 -11.49 -1.22
CA CYS A 135 12.98 -12.13 -1.79
C CYS A 135 13.21 -13.63 -1.60
N PRO A 136 12.49 -14.38 -0.73
CA PRO A 136 12.34 -15.79 -0.98
C PRO A 136 11.37 -15.89 -2.17
N ASP A 137 12.01 -16.02 -3.32
CA ASP A 137 11.73 -17.08 -4.27
C ASP A 137 10.31 -17.25 -4.81
N ILE A 138 10.27 -17.05 -6.12
CA ILE A 138 9.36 -17.66 -7.10
C ILE A 138 9.28 -19.20 -6.94
N LEU A 139 10.15 -19.84 -6.12
CA LEU A 139 10.15 -21.28 -5.84
C LEU A 139 9.01 -21.75 -4.94
N GLN A 140 8.30 -20.90 -4.19
CA GLN A 140 7.11 -21.36 -3.45
C GLN A 140 5.87 -21.56 -4.33
N LEU A 141 5.79 -20.94 -5.51
CA LEU A 141 4.71 -21.24 -6.46
C LEU A 141 4.92 -22.58 -7.18
N LEU A 142 6.18 -23.00 -7.37
CA LEU A 142 6.48 -24.31 -7.95
C LEU A 142 6.42 -25.45 -6.92
N PHE A 143 6.63 -25.18 -5.63
CA PHE A 143 6.41 -26.19 -4.59
C PHE A 143 4.93 -26.57 -4.43
N PHE A 144 4.00 -25.60 -4.47
CA PHE A 144 2.58 -25.94 -4.54
C PHE A 144 2.19 -26.58 -5.86
N TYR A 145 2.79 -26.17 -6.98
CA TYR A 145 2.53 -26.80 -8.28
C TYR A 145 3.00 -28.26 -8.31
N SER A 146 4.18 -28.57 -7.76
CA SER A 146 4.73 -29.93 -7.74
C SER A 146 4.01 -30.84 -6.73
N ILE A 147 3.60 -30.33 -5.56
CA ILE A 147 2.80 -31.13 -4.61
C ILE A 147 1.40 -31.40 -5.17
N CYS A 148 0.80 -30.46 -5.89
CA CYS A 148 -0.49 -30.68 -6.57
C CYS A 148 -0.37 -31.61 -7.80
N TYR A 149 0.73 -31.57 -8.56
CA TYR A 149 0.92 -32.45 -9.72
C TYR A 149 1.10 -33.91 -9.29
N SER A 150 1.85 -34.17 -8.21
CA SER A 150 2.09 -35.52 -7.69
C SER A 150 0.89 -36.14 -6.98
N LEU A 151 -0.08 -35.33 -6.52
CA LEU A 151 -1.30 -35.82 -5.87
C LEU A 151 -2.49 -36.02 -6.83
N PHE A 152 -2.41 -35.53 -8.08
CA PHE A 152 -3.49 -35.68 -9.06
C PHE A 152 -3.10 -36.39 -10.36
N PHE A 153 -1.81 -36.56 -10.69
CA PHE A 153 -1.36 -37.22 -11.93
C PHE A 153 -0.32 -38.34 -11.71
N GLY A 154 -0.25 -38.92 -10.51
CA GLY A 154 0.59 -40.08 -10.21
C GLY A 154 -0.19 -41.39 -10.18
N SER A 155 -0.37 -42.03 -11.33
CA SER A 155 -0.51 -43.48 -11.52
C SER A 155 0.03 -43.84 -12.90
#